data_AF-A0A7R6VMK6-F1
#
_entry.id   AF-A0A7R6VMK6-F1
#
_cell.length_a   1.000
_cell.length_b   1.000
_cell.length_c   1.000
_cell.angle_alpha   90.00
_cell.angle_beta   90.00
_cell.angle_gamma   90.00
#
_symmetry.space_group_name_H-M   'P 1'
#
loop_
_entity.id
_entity.type
_entity.pdbx_description
1 polymer ?
#
loop_
_entity_poly.entity_id
_entity_poly.type
_entity_poly.pdbx_seq_one_letter_code
_entity_poly.pdbx_strand_id
1 'polypeptide(L)'
;MRDIDLMALAGLLHDIGKFGQRAEIPLREPFKSKNYGYKHSAYTAQILQDYFNDLQNYHQYAYEHHIVNENSDENSWIIAAADRMASGFERETFENYNKSVEFKDFKKQRLKGLFDETKEYKIDKLSPHSIFYAEEKSDKNEYIELWEYFEKDLKTLQKLMVIKQQIL
;
A
#
# COMPACT_ATOMS: atom_id res chain seq x y z
N MET A 1 14.09 10.84 -13.31
CA MET A 1 13.48 9.54 -13.69
C MET A 1 12.71 9.74 -14.98
N ARG A 2 12.54 8.69 -15.79
CA ARG A 2 11.68 8.75 -16.96
C ARG A 2 10.22 8.56 -16.54
N ASP A 3 9.28 8.97 -17.37
CA ASP A 3 7.85 8.87 -17.06
C ASP A 3 7.40 7.42 -16.80
N ILE A 4 7.98 6.45 -17.51
CA ILE A 4 7.70 5.02 -17.28
C ILE A 4 8.17 4.54 -15.91
N ASP A 5 9.29 5.05 -15.40
CA ASP A 5 9.82 4.68 -14.09
C ASP A 5 8.89 5.20 -12.99
N LEU A 6 8.35 6.39 -13.21
CA LEU A 6 7.42 7.06 -12.31
C LEU A 6 6.03 6.42 -12.33
N MET A 7 5.57 5.96 -13.49
CA MET A 7 4.35 5.16 -13.62
C MET A 7 4.46 3.82 -12.88
N ALA A 8 5.60 3.13 -13.08
CA ALA A 8 5.88 1.88 -12.37
C ALA A 8 5.90 2.09 -10.85
N LEU A 9 6.48 3.20 -10.38
CA LEU A 9 6.49 3.55 -8.97
C LEU A 9 5.08 3.87 -8.43
N ALA A 10 4.25 4.58 -9.20
CA ALA A 10 2.86 4.84 -8.82
C ALA A 10 2.07 3.53 -8.69
N GLY A 11 2.21 2.61 -9.65
CA GLY A 11 1.61 1.27 -9.58
C GLY A 11 2.12 0.45 -8.41
N LEU A 12 3.42 0.51 -8.10
CA LEU A 12 4.01 -0.17 -6.94
C LEU A 12 3.45 0.35 -5.60
N LEU A 13 3.23 1.67 -5.51
CA LEU A 13 2.85 2.34 -4.26
C LEU A 13 1.36 2.61 -4.10
N HIS A 14 0.52 2.31 -5.10
CA HIS A 14 -0.90 2.67 -5.09
C HIS A 14 -1.64 2.21 -3.80
N ASP A 15 -1.25 1.04 -3.31
CA ASP A 15 -1.86 0.38 -2.15
C ASP A 15 -1.05 0.49 -0.84
N ILE A 16 0.02 1.28 -0.81
CA ILE A 16 0.87 1.44 0.39
C ILE A 16 0.07 1.93 1.61
N GLY A 17 -1.01 2.68 1.36
CA GLY A 17 -1.94 3.12 2.39
C GLY A 17 -2.64 2.01 3.14
N LYS A 18 -2.82 0.81 2.56
CA LYS A 18 -3.35 -0.36 3.28
C LYS A 18 -2.41 -0.77 4.40
N PHE A 19 -1.09 -0.71 4.17
CA PHE A 19 -0.09 -1.01 5.19
C PHE A 19 -0.11 0.03 6.32
N GLY A 20 -0.06 1.32 5.98
CA GLY A 20 -0.12 2.40 6.99
C GLY A 20 -1.43 2.39 7.79
N GLN A 21 -2.56 2.14 7.14
CA GLN A 21 -3.86 1.98 7.81
C GLN A 21 -3.85 0.81 8.81
N ARG A 22 -3.29 -0.34 8.41
CA ARG A 22 -3.20 -1.54 9.27
C ARG A 22 -2.22 -1.33 10.44
N ALA A 23 -1.14 -0.59 10.20
CA ALA A 23 -0.16 -0.20 11.21
C ALA A 23 -0.65 0.93 12.14
N GLU A 24 -1.86 1.44 11.94
CA GLU A 24 -2.47 2.48 12.78
C GLU A 24 -1.70 3.80 12.80
N ILE A 25 -1.04 4.16 11.70
CA ILE A 25 -0.41 5.48 11.62
C ILE A 25 -1.48 6.58 11.71
N PRO A 26 -1.17 7.73 12.35
CA PRO A 26 -2.13 8.80 12.48
C PRO A 26 -2.39 9.43 11.11
N LEU A 27 -3.66 9.46 10.70
CA LEU A 27 -4.11 10.18 9.50
C LEU A 27 -4.31 11.66 9.85
N ARG A 28 -3.60 12.57 9.18
CA ARG A 28 -3.53 14.01 9.46
C ARG A 28 -4.31 14.82 8.43
N GLU A 29 -4.72 16.03 8.79
CA GLU A 29 -5.21 16.99 7.80
C GLU A 29 -4.12 17.33 6.76
N PRO A 30 -4.47 17.50 5.47
CA PRO A 30 -5.81 17.48 4.87
C PRO A 30 -6.26 16.09 4.37
N PHE A 31 -5.56 15.01 4.74
CA PHE A 31 -5.77 13.65 4.21
C PHE A 31 -6.99 12.95 4.81
N LYS A 32 -8.19 13.48 4.57
CA LYS A 32 -9.45 12.85 4.99
C LYS A 32 -9.99 11.90 3.91
N SER A 33 -10.46 10.72 4.31
CA SER A 33 -10.98 9.65 3.42
C SER A 33 -12.01 10.13 2.38
N LYS A 34 -12.89 11.08 2.75
CA LYS A 34 -13.94 11.62 1.88
C LYS A 34 -13.40 12.19 0.56
N ASN A 35 -12.16 12.68 0.55
CA ASN A 35 -11.57 13.31 -0.62
C ASN A 35 -10.90 12.31 -1.57
N TYR A 36 -10.74 11.05 -1.17
CA TYR A 36 -9.93 10.04 -1.88
C TYR A 36 -10.71 8.75 -2.22
N GLY A 37 -12.03 8.74 -2.00
CA GLY A 37 -12.89 7.58 -2.20
C GLY A 37 -12.77 6.54 -1.07
N TYR A 38 -11.59 5.95 -0.91
CA TYR A 38 -11.31 4.95 0.14
C TYR A 38 -10.38 5.47 1.23
N LYS A 39 -10.48 4.88 2.42
CA LYS A 39 -9.63 5.25 3.56
C LYS A 39 -8.16 4.97 3.27
N HIS A 40 -7.80 3.82 2.69
CA HIS A 40 -6.41 3.51 2.36
C HIS A 40 -5.85 4.45 1.29
N SER A 41 -6.65 4.93 0.35
CA SER A 41 -6.22 5.96 -0.62
C SER A 41 -5.76 7.26 0.05
N ALA A 42 -6.46 7.70 1.11
CA ALA A 42 -6.02 8.86 1.89
C ALA A 42 -4.70 8.59 2.64
N TYR A 43 -4.50 7.37 3.14
CA TYR A 43 -3.22 6.95 3.70
C TYR A 43 -2.11 6.92 2.64
N THR A 44 -2.37 6.41 1.44
CA THR A 44 -1.42 6.43 0.32
C THR A 44 -0.97 7.86 0.04
N ALA A 45 -1.91 8.80 -0.07
CA ALA A 45 -1.59 10.22 -0.29
C ALA A 45 -0.69 10.80 0.83
N GLN A 46 -1.02 10.54 2.10
CA GLN A 46 -0.20 11.00 3.23
C GLN A 46 1.20 10.39 3.20
N ILE A 47 1.33 9.07 3.00
CA ILE A 47 2.62 8.38 3.00
C ILE A 47 3.52 8.90 1.87
N LEU A 48 2.94 9.12 0.69
CA LEU A 48 3.67 9.70 -0.44
C LEU A 48 4.13 11.14 -0.15
N GLN A 49 3.28 11.93 0.51
CA GLN A 49 3.67 13.27 0.97
C GLN A 49 4.77 13.24 2.04
N ASP A 50 4.76 12.26 2.94
CA ASP A 50 5.67 12.22 4.09
C ASP A 50 7.05 11.66 3.72
N TYR A 51 7.12 10.69 2.79
CA TYR A 51 8.37 9.98 2.48
C TYR A 51 8.86 10.14 1.03
N PHE A 52 8.01 10.58 0.11
CA PHE A 52 8.29 10.62 -1.33
C PHE A 52 8.03 12.00 -1.97
N ASN A 53 7.94 13.08 -1.17
CA ASN A 53 7.49 14.42 -1.61
C ASN A 53 8.25 15.04 -2.80
N ASP A 54 9.43 14.54 -3.16
CA ASP A 54 10.20 15.01 -4.30
C ASP A 54 9.61 14.56 -5.66
N LEU A 55 8.57 13.72 -5.67
CA LEU A 55 7.98 13.11 -6.87
C LEU A 55 6.56 13.64 -7.20
N GLN A 56 6.35 14.95 -7.02
CA GLN A 56 5.03 15.60 -6.81
C GLN A 56 3.93 15.38 -7.86
N ASN A 57 4.23 14.90 -9.06
CA ASN A 57 3.19 14.71 -10.09
C ASN A 57 2.65 13.27 -10.19
N TYR A 58 3.35 12.29 -9.61
CA TYR A 58 3.00 10.87 -9.77
C TYR A 58 2.25 10.27 -8.59
N HIS A 59 2.26 10.99 -7.47
CA HIS A 59 1.50 10.58 -6.30
C HIS A 59 0.01 10.48 -6.57
N GLN A 60 -0.49 11.39 -7.42
CA GLN A 60 -1.88 11.43 -7.84
C GLN A 60 -2.34 10.08 -8.38
N TYR A 61 -1.60 9.50 -9.33
CA TYR A 61 -1.94 8.22 -9.92
C TYR A 61 -1.96 7.06 -8.92
N ALA A 62 -1.13 7.14 -7.87
CA ALA A 62 -1.10 6.13 -6.83
C ALA A 62 -2.34 6.20 -5.92
N TYR A 63 -2.85 7.38 -5.54
CA TYR A 63 -4.00 7.47 -4.62
C TYR A 63 -5.37 7.59 -5.30
N GLU A 64 -5.47 7.95 -6.59
CA GLU A 64 -6.74 8.17 -7.30
C GLU A 64 -7.33 6.93 -8.00
N HIS A 65 -6.64 5.79 -7.98
CA HIS A 65 -7.01 4.59 -8.74
C HIS A 65 -8.45 4.06 -8.48
N HIS A 66 -9.10 4.49 -7.39
CA HIS A 66 -10.48 4.15 -7.07
C HIS A 66 -11.55 5.18 -7.51
N ILE A 67 -11.17 6.40 -7.88
CA ILE A 67 -12.11 7.49 -8.24
C ILE A 67 -12.06 7.84 -9.73
N VAL A 68 -11.38 7.02 -10.52
CA VAL A 68 -11.26 7.20 -11.98
C VAL A 68 -12.62 7.20 -12.67
N ASN A 69 -12.83 8.12 -13.60
CA ASN A 69 -14.06 8.30 -14.37
C ASN A 69 -13.75 8.72 -15.82
N GLU A 70 -14.78 9.03 -16.61
CA GLU A 70 -14.64 9.40 -18.03
C GLU A 70 -13.77 10.66 -18.27
N ASN A 71 -13.55 11.49 -17.25
CA ASN A 71 -12.71 12.69 -17.33
C ASN A 71 -11.28 12.46 -16.80
N SER A 72 -10.97 11.26 -16.28
CA SER A 72 -9.62 10.91 -15.82
C SER A 72 -8.67 10.69 -16.99
N ASP A 73 -7.40 11.05 -16.80
CA ASP A 73 -6.37 10.87 -17.83
C ASP A 73 -6.01 9.38 -18.04
N GLU A 74 -5.29 9.10 -19.12
CA GLU A 74 -4.88 7.75 -19.51
C GLU A 74 -4.04 7.07 -18.43
N ASN A 75 -3.16 7.82 -17.77
CA ASN A 75 -2.28 7.34 -16.71
C ASN A 75 -3.05 6.83 -15.48
N SER A 76 -4.07 7.57 -15.06
CA SER A 76 -4.96 7.16 -13.98
C SER A 76 -5.70 5.87 -14.33
N TRP A 77 -6.15 5.75 -15.59
CA TRP A 77 -6.78 4.54 -16.10
C TRP A 77 -5.81 3.35 -16.18
N ILE A 78 -4.54 3.57 -16.53
CA ILE A 78 -3.52 2.51 -16.54
C ILE A 78 -3.37 1.89 -15.15
N ILE A 79 -3.19 2.71 -14.11
CA ILE A 79 -3.05 2.21 -12.74
C ILE A 79 -4.33 1.49 -12.28
N ALA A 80 -5.50 2.10 -12.49
CA ALA A 80 -6.77 1.50 -12.09
C ALA A 80 -7.07 0.19 -12.84
N ALA A 81 -6.72 0.10 -14.12
CA ALA A 81 -6.87 -1.12 -14.90
C ALA A 81 -5.90 -2.21 -14.41
N ALA A 82 -4.65 -1.86 -14.12
CA ALA A 82 -3.65 -2.77 -13.59
C ALA A 82 -4.07 -3.36 -12.22
N ASP A 83 -4.56 -2.51 -11.30
CA ASP A 83 -5.11 -2.94 -10.00
C ASP A 83 -6.25 -3.96 -10.17
N ARG A 84 -7.21 -3.66 -11.06
CA ARG A 84 -8.34 -4.55 -11.36
C ARG A 84 -7.91 -5.88 -11.97
N MET A 85 -6.92 -5.86 -12.87
CA MET A 85 -6.39 -7.09 -13.46
C MET A 85 -5.64 -7.93 -12.42
N ALA A 86 -4.87 -7.30 -11.52
CA ALA A 86 -4.08 -7.96 -10.49
C ALA A 86 -4.94 -8.57 -9.37
N SER A 87 -6.06 -7.93 -9.03
CA SER A 87 -6.96 -8.37 -7.96
C SER A 87 -7.71 -9.68 -8.27
N GLY A 88 -7.63 -10.18 -9.50
CA GLY A 88 -8.25 -11.44 -9.89
C GLY A 88 -9.78 -11.35 -9.98
N PHE A 89 -10.27 -11.33 -11.21
CA PHE A 89 -11.60 -11.79 -11.64
C PHE A 89 -12.83 -10.87 -11.56
N GLU A 90 -13.70 -11.13 -12.56
CA GLU A 90 -15.16 -10.94 -12.66
C GLU A 90 -15.81 -9.82 -11.84
N ARG A 91 -16.35 -8.84 -12.56
CA ARG A 91 -16.95 -7.58 -12.06
C ARG A 91 -17.90 -7.74 -10.87
N GLU A 92 -18.71 -8.80 -10.79
CA GLU A 92 -19.67 -8.98 -9.68
C GLU A 92 -19.00 -9.33 -8.36
N THR A 93 -17.96 -10.17 -8.39
CA THR A 93 -17.18 -10.55 -7.21
C THR A 93 -16.37 -9.36 -6.71
N PHE A 94 -15.86 -8.52 -7.62
CA PHE A 94 -15.11 -7.30 -7.30
C PHE A 94 -15.97 -6.23 -6.61
N GLU A 95 -17.18 -5.97 -7.11
CA GLU A 95 -18.09 -5.02 -6.46
C GLU A 95 -18.49 -5.46 -5.05
N ASN A 96 -18.73 -6.77 -4.86
CA ASN A 96 -19.06 -7.30 -3.55
C ASN A 96 -17.85 -7.33 -2.60
N TYR A 97 -16.66 -7.66 -3.10
CA TYR A 97 -15.41 -7.57 -2.35
C TYR A 97 -15.20 -6.14 -1.81
N ASN A 98 -15.25 -5.13 -2.69
CA ASN A 98 -15.08 -3.73 -2.30
C ASN A 98 -16.15 -3.22 -1.32
N LYS A 99 -17.38 -3.76 -1.37
CA LYS A 99 -18.45 -3.45 -0.40
C LYS A 99 -18.27 -4.21 0.93
N SER A 100 -17.64 -5.39 0.92
CA SER A 100 -17.49 -6.27 2.08
C SER A 100 -16.26 -5.99 2.97
N VAL A 101 -15.28 -5.22 2.48
CA VAL A 101 -13.97 -5.00 3.13
C VAL A 101 -14.04 -4.06 4.36
N GLU A 102 -15.21 -3.53 4.72
CA GLU A 102 -15.41 -2.78 5.98
C GLU A 102 -15.68 -3.65 7.23
N PHE A 103 -15.39 -4.96 7.22
CA PHE A 103 -15.58 -5.83 8.40
C PHE A 103 -14.37 -5.93 9.35
N LYS A 104 -14.49 -5.17 10.45
CA LYS A 104 -14.04 -5.33 11.86
C LYS A 104 -12.64 -5.78 12.30
N ASP A 105 -11.76 -6.45 11.54
CA ASP A 105 -10.42 -6.78 12.10
C ASP A 105 -9.28 -6.95 11.07
N PHE A 106 -9.18 -6.03 10.09
CA PHE A 106 -8.06 -6.01 9.13
C PHE A 106 -6.67 -5.93 9.78
N LYS A 107 -6.61 -5.51 11.06
CA LYS A 107 -5.39 -5.41 11.87
C LYS A 107 -4.80 -6.77 12.22
N LYS A 108 -5.63 -7.82 12.23
CA LYS A 108 -5.22 -9.20 12.54
C LYS A 108 -5.28 -10.14 11.33
N GLN A 109 -5.66 -9.62 10.16
CA GLN A 109 -5.70 -10.43 8.94
C GLN A 109 -4.28 -10.68 8.43
N ARG A 110 -3.94 -11.95 8.33
CA ARG A 110 -2.69 -12.47 7.78
C ARG A 110 -2.89 -13.04 6.38
N LEU A 111 -1.80 -13.17 5.64
CA LEU A 111 -1.80 -13.83 4.34
C LEU A 111 -2.07 -15.33 4.53
N LYS A 112 -3.06 -15.88 3.83
CA LYS A 112 -3.34 -17.31 3.82
C LYS A 112 -2.30 -18.10 3.02
N GLY A 113 -2.13 -19.37 3.37
CA GLY A 113 -1.27 -20.28 2.63
C GLY A 113 -1.77 -20.56 1.23
N LEU A 114 -0.88 -20.50 0.24
CA LEU A 114 -1.21 -20.84 -1.14
C LEU A 114 -1.59 -22.32 -1.32
N PHE A 115 -0.93 -23.21 -0.57
CA PHE A 115 -1.17 -24.66 -0.63
C PHE A 115 -2.05 -25.18 0.51
N ASP A 116 -2.35 -24.32 1.48
CA ASP A 116 -3.17 -24.63 2.65
C ASP A 116 -3.82 -23.34 3.18
N GLU A 117 -5.02 -23.05 2.71
CA GLU A 117 -5.76 -21.83 3.08
C GLU A 117 -6.23 -21.81 4.54
N THR A 118 -6.11 -22.93 5.27
CA THR A 118 -6.40 -23.00 6.70
C THR A 118 -5.26 -22.43 7.55
N LYS A 119 -4.09 -22.26 6.93
CA LYS A 119 -2.89 -21.70 7.57
C LYS A 119 -2.63 -20.28 7.11
N GLU A 120 -1.93 -19.54 7.97
CA GLU A 120 -1.62 -18.13 7.77
C GLU A 120 -0.12 -17.91 7.99
N TYR A 121 0.48 -17.00 7.23
CA TYR A 121 1.86 -16.56 7.45
C TYR A 121 1.91 -15.50 8.54
N LYS A 122 2.98 -15.52 9.34
CA LYS A 122 3.25 -14.43 10.28
C LYS A 122 3.49 -13.13 9.51
N ILE A 123 2.96 -12.01 10.00
CA ILE A 123 3.31 -10.69 9.47
C ILE A 123 4.69 -10.34 10.03
N ASP A 124 5.72 -10.45 9.18
CA ASP A 124 7.10 -10.21 9.56
C ASP A 124 7.93 -9.84 8.32
N LYS A 125 9.16 -9.36 8.51
CA LYS A 125 10.12 -9.20 7.42
C LYS A 125 10.43 -10.55 6.80
N LEU A 126 10.71 -10.54 5.50
CA LEU A 126 11.13 -11.75 4.80
C LEU A 126 12.46 -12.28 5.38
N SER A 127 12.43 -13.52 5.85
CA SER A 127 13.58 -14.24 6.40
C SER A 127 13.36 -15.74 6.28
N PRO A 128 14.41 -16.58 6.38
CA PRO A 128 14.26 -18.03 6.41
C PRO A 128 13.31 -18.55 7.50
N HIS A 129 13.04 -17.76 8.54
CA HIS A 129 12.16 -18.15 9.64
C HIS A 129 10.71 -17.71 9.44
N SER A 130 10.45 -16.67 8.62
CA SER A 130 9.11 -16.09 8.40
C SER A 130 8.42 -16.60 7.13
N ILE A 131 9.10 -17.38 6.30
CA ILE A 131 8.51 -18.02 5.11
C ILE A 131 7.61 -19.22 5.43
N PHE A 132 7.61 -19.69 6.68
CA PHE A 132 6.76 -20.80 7.12
C PHE A 132 5.46 -20.28 7.76
N TYR A 133 4.45 -21.13 7.80
CA TYR A 133 3.19 -20.81 8.45
C TYR A 133 3.40 -20.49 9.94
N ALA A 134 2.62 -19.55 10.45
CA ALA A 134 2.63 -19.25 11.86
C ALA A 134 2.04 -20.43 12.65
N GLU A 135 2.71 -20.81 13.73
CA GLU A 135 2.22 -21.84 14.66
C GLU A 135 1.02 -21.35 15.46
N GLU A 136 0.99 -20.06 15.78
CA GLU A 136 -0.04 -19.42 16.59
C GLU A 136 -0.51 -18.08 16.00
N LYS A 137 -1.74 -17.68 16.33
CA LYS A 137 -2.25 -16.34 16.02
C LYS A 137 -1.65 -15.30 16.96
N SER A 138 -1.38 -14.10 16.45
CA SER A 138 -0.94 -12.99 17.29
C SER A 138 -2.13 -12.32 17.96
N ASP A 139 -2.03 -12.08 19.26
CA ASP A 139 -2.95 -11.22 20.00
C ASP A 139 -2.68 -9.72 19.78
N LYS A 140 -1.53 -9.39 19.19
CA LYS A 140 -1.05 -8.02 18.92
C LYS A 140 -1.20 -7.67 17.44
N ASN A 141 -1.28 -6.37 17.16
CA ASN A 141 -1.21 -5.85 15.80
C ASN A 141 0.25 -5.87 15.32
N GLU A 142 0.61 -6.90 14.56
CA GLU A 142 1.96 -7.12 14.03
C GLU A 142 2.38 -6.07 12.98
N TYR A 143 1.43 -5.38 12.36
CA TYR A 143 1.74 -4.34 11.38
C TYR A 143 2.46 -3.13 12.01
N ILE A 144 2.27 -2.87 13.31
CA ILE A 144 2.92 -1.76 14.01
C ILE A 144 4.44 -1.95 14.00
N GLU A 145 4.92 -3.12 14.45
CA GLU A 145 6.35 -3.42 14.46
C GLU A 145 6.93 -3.47 13.04
N LEU A 146 6.19 -4.05 12.09
CA LEU A 146 6.63 -4.10 10.69
C LEU A 146 6.75 -2.69 10.08
N TRP A 147 5.87 -1.76 10.46
CA TRP A 147 5.92 -0.37 10.04
C TRP A 147 7.16 0.36 10.58
N GLU A 148 7.52 0.13 11.85
CA GLU A 148 8.74 0.70 12.43
C GLU A 148 10.00 0.27 11.67
N TYR A 149 10.09 -1.00 11.26
CA TYR A 149 11.17 -1.47 10.39
C TYR A 149 11.14 -0.78 9.03
N PHE A 150 9.97 -0.69 8.42
CA PHE A 150 9.80 -0.01 7.13
C PHE A 150 10.27 1.45 7.18
N GLU A 151 9.89 2.21 8.21
CA GLU A 151 10.35 3.60 8.39
C GLU A 151 11.86 3.70 8.56
N LYS A 152 12.47 2.75 9.29
CA LYS A 152 13.92 2.70 9.47
C LYS A 152 14.64 2.44 8.14
N ASP A 153 14.09 1.54 7.33
CA ASP A 153 14.64 1.21 6.00
C ASP A 153 14.49 2.39 5.04
N LEU A 154 13.35 3.09 5.04
CA LEU A 154 13.16 4.33 4.28
C LEU A 154 14.14 5.42 4.68
N LYS A 155 14.33 5.67 5.98
CA LYS A 155 15.33 6.63 6.48
C LYS A 155 16.74 6.27 6.04
N THR A 156 17.05 4.98 5.98
CA THR A 156 18.35 4.48 5.49
C THR A 156 18.51 4.76 4.00
N LEU A 157 17.49 4.49 3.19
CA LEU A 157 17.48 4.79 1.76
C LEU A 157 17.66 6.29 1.48
N GLN A 158 16.93 7.16 2.19
CA GLN A 158 17.04 8.61 2.05
C GLN A 158 18.46 9.11 2.35
N LYS A 159 19.10 8.60 3.42
CA LYS A 159 20.50 8.94 3.75
C LYS A 159 21.47 8.54 2.64
N LEU A 160 21.29 7.34 2.07
CA LEU A 160 22.12 6.86 0.96
C LEU A 160 21.97 7.72 -0.30
N MET A 161 20.77 8.24 -0.56
CA MET A 161 20.51 9.14 -1.69
C MET A 161 21.19 10.50 -1.50
N VAL A 162 21.13 11.08 -0.30
CA VAL A 162 21.81 12.36 0.01
C VAL A 162 23.33 12.24 -0.14
N ILE A 163 23.93 11.16 0.38
CA ILE A 163 25.38 10.93 0.26
C ILE A 163 25.82 10.86 -1.20
N LYS A 164 25.03 10.20 -2.07
CA LYS A 164 25.35 10.12 -3.51
C LYS A 164 25.29 11.48 -4.21
N GLN A 165 24.41 12.39 -3.79
CA GLN A 165 24.33 13.74 -4.35
C GLN A 165 25.48 14.66 -3.91
N GLN A 166 26.18 14.35 -2.82
CA GLN A 166 27.34 15.14 -2.35
C GLN A 166 28.68 14.71 -2.96
N ILE A 167 28.72 13.55 -3.61
CA ILE A 167 29.94 12.95 -4.19
C ILE A 167 30.00 13.16 -5.73
N LEU A 168 28.93 13.68 -6.33
CA LEU A 168 28.81 14.07 -7.74
C LEU A 168 28.85 15.59 -7.87
#